data_AF-A0A1G0Z374-F1
#
_entry.id   AF-A0A1G0Z374-F1
#
_cell.length_a   1.000
_cell.length_b   1.000
_cell.length_c   1.000
_cell.angle_alpha   90.00
_cell.angle_beta   90.00
_cell.angle_gamma   90.00
#
_symmetry.space_group_name_H-M   'P 1'
#
loop_
_entity.id
_entity.type
_entity.pdbx_description
1 polymer ?
#
loop_
_entity_poly.entity_id
_entity_poly.type
_entity_poly.pdbx_seq_one_letter_code
_entity_poly.pdbx_strand_id
1 'polypeptide(L)'
;MADLMELESFLCGEASLILRGDPESVNPETSLKSLGFDSMSLLELLLSIERKYGVLLLNAGLTESDLFSLRSLAARLGRELDKAG
;
A
#
# COMPACT_ATOMS: atom_id res chain seq x y z
N MET A 1 -6.46 3.50 -16.08
CA MET A 1 -7.05 3.79 -14.76
C MET A 1 -7.12 2.49 -13.98
N ALA A 2 -6.21 2.32 -13.05
CA ALA A 2 -6.26 1.20 -12.11
C ALA A 2 -7.48 1.38 -11.17
N ASP A 3 -8.23 0.31 -10.91
CA ASP A 3 -9.37 0.37 -9.99
C ASP A 3 -8.86 0.50 -8.54
N LEU A 4 -9.28 1.55 -7.82
CA LEU A 4 -8.89 1.77 -6.44
C LEU A 4 -9.25 0.57 -5.55
N MET A 5 -10.39 -0.09 -5.79
CA MET A 5 -10.79 -1.27 -5.02
C MET A 5 -9.86 -2.45 -5.24
N GLU A 6 -9.35 -2.63 -6.48
CA GLU A 6 -8.36 -3.67 -6.78
C GLU A 6 -7.02 -3.39 -6.10
N LEU A 7 -6.57 -2.14 -6.13
CA LEU A 7 -5.34 -1.71 -5.45
C LEU A 7 -5.46 -1.87 -3.93
N GLU A 8 -6.58 -1.46 -3.34
CA GLU A 8 -6.85 -1.67 -1.90
C GLU A 8 -6.85 -3.15 -1.54
N SER A 9 -7.56 -3.99 -2.31
CA SER A 9 -7.61 -5.43 -2.08
C SER A 9 -6.22 -6.07 -2.12
N PHE A 10 -5.40 -5.69 -3.10
CA PHE A 10 -4.01 -6.13 -3.16
C PHE A 10 -3.21 -5.71 -1.93
N LEU A 11 -3.27 -4.44 -1.53
CA LEU A 11 -2.52 -3.93 -0.38
C LEU A 11 -2.96 -4.56 0.93
N CYS A 12 -4.27 -4.82 1.12
CA CYS A 12 -4.76 -5.57 2.28
C CYS A 12 -4.23 -7.00 2.30
N GLY A 13 -4.17 -7.66 1.14
CA GLY A 13 -3.56 -8.98 0.99
C GLY A 13 -2.09 -8.99 1.42
N GLU A 14 -1.27 -8.10 0.87
CA GLU A 14 0.15 -8.00 1.24
C GLU A 14 0.33 -7.63 2.72
N ALA A 15 -0.46 -6.68 3.24
CA ALA A 15 -0.41 -6.29 4.64
C ALA A 15 -0.68 -7.47 5.57
N SER A 16 -1.65 -8.33 5.24
CA SER A 16 -1.95 -9.52 6.04
C SER A 16 -0.78 -10.51 6.09
N LEU A 17 -0.08 -10.70 4.96
CA LEU A 17 1.07 -11.59 4.87
C LEU A 17 2.25 -11.05 5.68
N ILE A 18 2.54 -9.76 5.54
CA ILE A 18 3.65 -9.07 6.23
C ILE A 18 3.42 -9.05 7.74
N LEU A 19 2.20 -8.72 8.17
CA LEU A 19 1.83 -8.61 9.58
C LEU A 19 1.45 -9.96 10.22
N ARG A 20 1.46 -11.05 9.44
CA ARG A 20 1.05 -12.41 9.87
C ARG A 20 -0.37 -12.45 10.45
N GLY A 21 -1.26 -11.64 9.87
CA GLY A 21 -2.67 -11.53 10.23
C GLY A 21 -3.60 -12.18 9.19
N ASP A 22 -4.91 -12.08 9.45
CA ASP A 22 -5.95 -12.51 8.51
C ASP A 22 -6.30 -11.37 7.53
N PRO A 23 -6.19 -11.54 6.20
CA PRO A 23 -6.53 -10.52 5.21
C PRO A 23 -7.96 -10.00 5.31
N GLU A 24 -8.94 -10.83 5.71
CA GLU A 24 -10.33 -10.37 5.84
C GLU A 24 -10.52 -9.44 7.06
N SER A 25 -9.55 -9.42 7.97
CA SER A 25 -9.55 -8.53 9.15
C SER A 25 -8.86 -7.18 8.90
N VAL A 26 -8.17 -7.00 7.77
CA VAL A 26 -7.43 -5.77 7.47
C VAL A 26 -8.38 -4.71 6.92
N ASN A 27 -8.66 -3.69 7.75
CA ASN A 27 -9.43 -2.52 7.32
C ASN A 27 -8.49 -1.49 6.65
N PRO A 28 -8.68 -1.16 5.35
CA PRO A 28 -7.79 -0.26 4.61
C PRO A 28 -7.82 1.20 5.08
N GLU A 29 -8.82 1.61 5.85
CA GLU A 29 -8.90 2.95 6.45
C GLU A 29 -8.17 3.06 7.79
N THR A 30 -7.82 1.93 8.40
CA THR A 30 -7.06 1.93 9.65
C THR A 30 -5.66 2.44 9.38
N SER A 31 -5.13 3.26 10.31
CA SER A 31 -3.80 3.78 10.14
C SER A 31 -2.76 2.65 10.12
N LEU A 32 -1.72 2.78 9.31
CA LEU A 32 -0.67 1.76 9.20
C LEU A 32 -0.04 1.46 10.56
N LYS A 33 0.17 2.50 11.38
CA LYS A 33 0.66 2.37 12.76
C LYS A 33 -0.28 1.54 13.64
N SER A 34 -1.59 1.73 13.54
CA SER A 34 -2.57 0.96 14.32
C SER A 34 -2.73 -0.47 13.80
N LEU A 35 -2.47 -0.72 12.51
CA LEU A 35 -2.38 -2.07 11.94
C LEU A 35 -1.13 -2.82 12.41
N GLY A 36 -0.13 -2.11 12.94
CA GLY A 36 1.12 -2.70 13.43
C GLY A 36 2.30 -2.58 12.47
N PHE A 37 2.19 -1.75 11.42
CA PHE A 37 3.34 -1.44 10.57
C PHE A 37 4.40 -0.66 11.35
N ASP A 38 5.63 -1.11 11.19
CA ASP A 38 6.88 -0.45 11.53
C ASP A 38 7.67 -0.10 10.25
N SER A 39 8.88 0.42 10.40
CA SER A 39 9.71 0.82 9.27
C SER A 39 10.07 -0.34 8.34
N MET A 40 10.27 -1.55 8.87
CA MET A 40 10.70 -2.71 8.09
C MET A 40 9.53 -3.31 7.31
N SER A 41 8.42 -3.55 7.99
CA SER A 41 7.18 -4.03 7.37
C SER A 41 6.62 -3.05 6.34
N LEU A 42 6.78 -1.74 6.56
CA LEU A 42 6.40 -0.74 5.56
C LEU A 42 7.28 -0.83 4.30
N LEU A 43 8.59 -1.00 4.48
CA LEU A 43 9.50 -1.18 3.35
C LEU A 43 9.16 -2.46 2.56
N GLU A 44 8.84 -3.56 3.24
CA GLU A 44 8.40 -4.80 2.59
C GLU A 44 7.12 -4.60 1.76
N LEU A 45 6.16 -3.83 2.27
CA LEU A 45 4.94 -3.48 1.52
C LEU A 45 5.27 -2.68 0.25
N LEU A 46 6.11 -1.65 0.37
CA LEU A 46 6.54 -0.82 -0.77
C LEU A 46 7.29 -1.64 -1.82
N LEU A 47 8.17 -2.55 -1.40
CA LEU A 47 8.86 -3.47 -2.31
C LEU A 47 7.88 -4.43 -2.99
N SER A 48 6.81 -4.84 -2.31
CA SER A 48 5.78 -5.72 -2.89
C SER A 48 4.97 -5.02 -3.97
N ILE A 49 4.69 -3.72 -3.77
CA ILE A 49 4.12 -2.85 -4.80
C ILE A 49 5.04 -2.75 -6.01
N GLU A 50 6.32 -2.47 -5.79
CA GLU A 50 7.32 -2.39 -6.87
C GLU A 50 7.39 -3.69 -7.68
N ARG A 51 7.44 -4.84 -7.01
CA ARG A 51 7.49 -6.14 -7.68
C ARG A 51 6.24 -6.43 -8.53
N LYS A 52 5.05 -6.06 -8.04
CA LYS A 52 3.79 -6.34 -8.76
C LYS A 52 3.54 -5.35 -9.91
N TYR A 53 3.80 -4.07 -9.69
CA TYR A 53 3.37 -3.02 -10.62
C TYR A 53 4.52 -2.29 -11.32
N GLY A 54 5.78 -2.54 -10.96
CA GLY A 54 6.95 -1.86 -11.53
C GLY A 54 7.08 -0.39 -11.11
N VAL A 55 6.37 0.04 -10.04
CA VAL A 55 6.35 1.42 -9.57
C VAL A 55 7.22 1.60 -8.33
N LEU A 56 8.19 2.51 -8.41
CA LEU A 56 9.07 2.92 -7.31
C LEU A 56 8.42 4.06 -6.51
N LEU A 57 7.50 3.74 -5.60
CA LEU A 57 6.80 4.76 -4.79
C LEU A 57 7.74 5.59 -3.92
N LEU A 58 8.86 5.04 -3.44
CA LEU A 58 9.86 5.79 -2.68
C LEU A 58 10.43 6.99 -3.46
N ASN A 59 10.54 6.86 -4.79
CA ASN A 59 11.01 7.94 -5.66
C ASN A 59 9.89 8.91 -6.06
N ALA A 60 8.63 8.57 -5.78
CA ALA A 60 7.48 9.41 -6.10
C ALA A 60 7.29 10.58 -5.12
N GLY A 61 8.08 10.67 -4.04
CA GLY A 61 7.89 11.69 -3.01
C GLY A 61 6.64 11.42 -2.19
N LEU A 62 6.63 10.27 -1.50
CA LEU A 62 5.58 9.91 -0.55
C LEU A 62 5.53 10.94 0.58
N THR A 63 4.31 11.35 0.94
CA THR A 63 4.05 12.19 2.10
C THR A 63 3.57 11.36 3.28
N GLU A 64 3.52 11.95 4.47
CA GLU A 64 2.90 11.31 5.65
C GLU A 64 1.44 10.93 5.39
N SER A 65 0.70 11.72 4.59
CA SER A 65 -0.69 11.40 4.24
C SER A 65 -0.80 10.20 3.31
N ASP A 66 0.14 10.03 2.38
CA ASP A 66 0.21 8.84 1.51
C ASP A 66 0.49 7.56 2.33
N LEU A 67 1.24 7.70 3.43
CA LEU A 67 1.60 6.61 4.35
C LEU A 67 0.66 6.46 5.55
N PHE A 68 -0.46 7.18 5.58
CA PHE A 68 -1.36 7.14 6.73
C PHE A 68 -2.11 5.80 6.83
N SER A 69 -2.66 5.31 5.72
CA SER A 69 -3.47 4.08 5.64
C SER A 69 -3.27 3.36 4.30
N LEU A 70 -3.72 2.11 4.20
CA LEU A 70 -3.63 1.36 2.94
C LEU A 70 -4.47 2.00 1.83
N ARG A 71 -5.61 2.62 2.17
CA ARG A 71 -6.42 3.42 1.23
C ARG A 71 -5.65 4.61 0.65
N SER A 72 -4.98 5.38 1.51
CA SER A 72 -4.17 6.51 1.03
C SER A 72 -3.02 6.05 0.14
N LEU A 73 -2.38 4.93 0.49
CA LEU A 73 -1.31 4.35 -0.30
C LEU A 73 -1.81 3.79 -1.64
N ALA A 74 -2.97 3.14 -1.67
CA ALA A 74 -3.63 2.67 -2.89
C ALA A 74 -3.96 3.84 -3.82
N ALA A 75 -4.53 4.92 -3.28
CA ALA A 75 -4.81 6.13 -4.05
C ALA A 75 -3.52 6.75 -4.60
N ARG A 76 -2.42 6.73 -3.85
CA ARG A 76 -1.13 7.21 -4.34
C ARG A 76 -0.58 6.32 -5.46
N LEU A 77 -0.65 5.01 -5.30
CA LEU A 77 -0.25 4.04 -6.31
C LEU A 77 -1.05 4.22 -7.60
N GLY A 78 -2.36 4.38 -7.52
CA GLY A 78 -3.21 4.66 -8.69
C GLY A 78 -2.75 5.90 -9.46
N ARG A 79 -2.42 6.99 -8.76
CA ARG A 79 -1.87 8.20 -9.38
C ARG A 79 -0.54 7.98 -10.08
N GLU A 80 0.33 7.12 -9.55
CA GLU A 80 1.61 6.80 -10.20
C GLU A 80 1.43 5.87 -11.40
N LEU A 81 0.49 4.92 -11.34
CA LEU A 81 0.16 4.05 -12.47
C LEU A 81 -0.43 4.83 -13.65
N ASP A 82 -1.31 5.79 -13.36
CA ASP A 82 -1.91 6.63 -14.40
C ASP A 82 -0.89 7.60 -15.04
N LYS A 83 0.26 7.89 -14.39
CA LYS A 83 1.35 8.67 -15.00
C LYS A 83 2.27 7.83 -15.88
N ALA A 84 2.35 6.52 -15.61
CA ALA A 84 3.26 5.60 -16.27
C ALA A 84 2.69 4.98 -17.56
N GLY A 85 1.37 5.04 -17.76
CA GLY A 85 0.66 4.62 -18.98
C GLY A 85 0.34 5.79 -19.90
#